data_AF-A0A8S0VZP5-F1
#
_entry.id   AF-A0A8S0VZP5-F1
#
_cell.length_a   1.000
_cell.length_b   1.000
_cell.length_c   1.000
_cell.angle_alpha   90.00
_cell.angle_beta   90.00
_cell.angle_gamma   90.00
#
_symmetry.space_group_name_H-M   'P 1'
#
loop_
_entity.id
_entity.type
_entity.pdbx_description
1 polymer ?
#
loop_
_entity_poly.entity_id
_entity_poly.type
_entity_poly.pdbx_seq_one_letter_code
_entity_poly.pdbx_strand_id
1 'polypeptide(L)'
;MVYIHSWQEFQDAAEALYSKAPNNTRYGVKWKSSEGKLVLKITDNTTCIKFKTNSSIFLNRFDALNLSLIQKMQNQRPKEESPAPAPPDLTSPVKKEEEASLPPSSSTTIPTATPSAGGVKKKKPKKKK
;
A
#
# COMPACT_ATOMS: atom_id res chain seq x y z
N MET A 1 18.09 28.87 3.89
CA MET A 1 16.81 28.29 4.38
C MET A 1 15.70 28.79 3.48
N VAL A 2 15.14 27.96 2.61
CA VAL A 2 14.28 28.39 1.49
C VAL A 2 12.82 27.95 1.71
N TYR A 3 11.86 28.78 1.29
CA TYR A 3 10.44 28.44 1.28
C TYR A 3 10.00 27.98 -0.11
N ILE A 4 9.62 26.70 -0.21
CA ILE A 4 9.02 26.15 -1.42
C ILE A 4 7.51 26.40 -1.34
N HIS A 5 6.92 26.92 -2.41
CA HIS A 5 5.51 27.29 -2.46
C HIS A 5 4.66 26.20 -3.11
N SER A 6 5.24 25.43 -4.04
CA SER A 6 4.61 24.25 -4.62
C SER A 6 4.70 23.05 -3.66
N TRP A 7 3.57 22.41 -3.37
CA TRP A 7 3.57 21.21 -2.54
C TRP A 7 4.38 20.07 -3.15
N GLN A 8 4.23 19.86 -4.46
CA GLN A 8 4.87 18.74 -5.16
C GLN A 8 6.39 18.87 -5.11
N GLU A 9 6.90 20.07 -5.40
CA GLU A 9 8.33 20.36 -5.30
C GLU A 9 8.86 20.21 -3.86
N PHE A 10 8.06 20.61 -2.86
CA PHE A 10 8.44 20.43 -1.46
C PHE A 10 8.52 18.96 -1.08
N GLN A 11 7.55 18.15 -1.52
CA GLN A 11 7.52 16.71 -1.26
C GLN A 11 8.71 16.01 -1.90
N ASP A 12 8.97 16.27 -3.19
CA ASP A 12 10.09 15.67 -3.91
C ASP A 12 11.43 16.04 -3.27
N ALA A 13 11.60 17.32 -2.92
CA ALA A 13 12.81 17.79 -2.25
C ALA A 13 12.97 17.19 -0.84
N ALA A 14 11.88 16.99 -0.10
CA ALA A 14 11.91 16.37 1.23
C ALA A 14 12.35 14.89 1.15
N GLU A 15 11.80 14.15 0.19
CA GLU A 15 12.15 12.74 -0.02
C GLU A 15 13.58 12.57 -0.55
N ALA A 16 14.02 13.46 -1.46
CA ALA A 16 15.39 13.48 -1.96
C ALA A 16 16.38 13.78 -0.84
N LEU A 17 16.06 14.73 0.05
CA LEU A 17 16.92 15.09 1.17
C LEU A 17 17.06 13.93 2.16
N TYR A 18 15.94 13.26 2.48
CA TYR A 18 15.97 12.08 3.34
C TYR A 18 16.78 10.93 2.72
N SER A 19 16.60 10.65 1.44
CA SER A 19 17.33 9.61 0.72
C SER A 19 18.85 9.86 0.71
N LYS A 20 19.27 11.13 0.65
CA LYS A 20 20.68 11.52 0.68
C LYS A 20 21.33 11.30 2.04
N ALA A 21 20.63 11.62 3.14
CA ALA A 21 21.19 11.58 4.48
C ALA A 21 20.15 11.14 5.53
N PRO A 22 19.76 9.86 5.57
CA PRO A 22 18.65 9.40 6.40
C PRO A 22 18.90 9.59 7.90
N ASN A 23 20.13 9.37 8.37
CA ASN A 23 20.48 9.48 9.80
C ASN A 23 20.57 10.92 10.33
N ASN A 24 20.81 11.88 9.44
CA ASN A 24 21.02 13.28 9.81
C ASN A 24 19.80 14.16 9.48
N THR A 25 18.92 13.68 8.62
CA THR A 25 17.71 14.39 8.20
C THR A 25 16.69 14.41 9.35
N ARG A 26 16.22 15.62 9.68
CA ARG A 26 15.19 15.86 10.68
C ARG A 26 14.01 16.55 10.04
N TYR A 27 12.84 15.97 10.27
CA TYR A 27 11.56 16.50 9.83
C TYR A 27 10.83 17.10 11.04
N GLY A 28 10.32 18.32 10.89
CA GLY A 28 9.67 19.09 11.95
C GLY A 28 8.37 19.70 11.46
N VAL A 29 7.33 19.54 12.28
CA VAL A 29 5.98 20.03 12.01
C VAL A 29 5.63 21.07 13.07
N LYS A 30 5.08 22.21 12.65
CA LYS A 30 4.54 23.22 13.55
C LYS A 30 3.16 23.67 13.09
N TRP A 31 2.16 23.44 13.93
CA TRP A 31 0.82 23.99 13.77
C TRP A 31 0.69 25.26 14.61
N LYS A 32 0.16 26.34 14.02
CA LYS A 32 -0.18 27.58 14.71
C LYS A 32 -1.69 27.81 14.63
N SER A 33 -2.40 27.36 15.67
CA SER A 33 -3.87 27.40 15.73
C SER A 33 -4.43 28.82 15.58
N SER A 34 -3.81 29.81 16.22
CA SER A 34 -4.26 31.21 16.15
C SER A 34 -4.22 31.83 14.75
N GLU A 35 -3.37 31.31 13.85
CA GLU A 35 -3.27 31.76 12.46
C GLU A 35 -3.86 30.73 11.46
N GLY A 36 -4.32 29.57 11.93
CA GLY A 36 -4.68 28.45 11.05
C GLY A 36 -3.55 28.01 10.12
N LYS A 37 -2.29 28.13 10.55
CA LYS A 37 -1.11 27.96 9.69
C LYS A 37 -0.34 26.68 10.02
N LEU A 38 -0.12 25.85 9.01
CA LEU A 38 0.78 24.71 9.03
C LEU A 38 2.15 25.12 8.49
N VAL A 39 3.21 24.80 9.24
CA VAL A 39 4.61 25.01 8.82
C VAL A 39 5.35 23.69 8.92
N LEU A 40 5.91 23.26 7.80
CA LEU A 40 6.75 22.07 7.68
C LEU A 40 8.19 22.49 7.45
N LYS A 41 9.12 21.77 8.06
CA LYS A 41 10.56 21.97 7.91
C LYS A 41 11.24 20.63 7.80
N ILE A 42 12.15 20.49 6.84
CA ILE A 42 13.08 19.36 6.79
C ILE A 42 14.50 19.89 6.59
N THR A 43 15.47 19.26 7.26
CA THR A 43 16.86 19.70 7.24
C THR A 43 17.81 18.56 7.56
N ASP A 44 18.97 18.56 6.91
CA ASP A 44 20.12 17.69 7.16
C ASP A 44 21.28 18.49 7.80
N ASN A 45 20.98 19.54 8.57
CA ASN A 45 21.94 20.53 9.08
C ASN A 45 22.65 21.41 8.03
N THR A 46 22.74 20.98 6.78
CA THR A 46 23.41 21.76 5.71
C THR A 46 22.40 22.53 4.87
N THR A 47 21.36 21.84 4.44
CA THR A 47 20.25 22.37 3.68
C THR A 47 19.01 22.39 4.56
N CYS A 48 18.18 23.41 4.35
CA CYS A 48 16.90 23.50 5.04
C CYS A 48 15.85 24.08 4.13
N ILE A 49 14.82 23.28 3.89
CA ILE A 49 13.65 23.63 3.11
C ILE A 49 12.42 23.70 4.02
N LYS A 50 11.55 24.66 3.73
CA LYS A 50 10.32 24.89 4.48
C LYS A 50 9.13 25.00 3.54
N PHE A 51 8.00 24.52 4.01
CA PHE A 51 6.70 24.73 3.38
C PHE A 51 5.76 25.34 4.42
N LYS A 52 4.98 26.34 4.02
CA LYS A 52 3.98 26.95 4.90
C LYS A 52 2.68 27.11 4.13
N THR A 53 1.57 26.80 4.78
CA THR A 53 0.25 26.95 4.17
C THR A 53 -0.80 27.25 5.23
N ASN A 54 -1.84 27.95 4.81
CA ASN A 54 -3.05 28.25 5.57
C ASN A 54 -4.26 27.52 4.98
N SER A 55 -4.06 26.71 3.93
CA SER A 55 -5.13 25.93 3.32
C SER A 55 -5.20 24.53 3.92
N SER A 56 -6.39 24.15 4.38
CA SER A 56 -6.67 22.84 4.98
C SER A 56 -6.59 21.68 3.99
N ILE A 57 -6.63 21.95 2.67
CA ILE A 57 -6.52 20.92 1.63
C ILE A 57 -5.19 20.13 1.72
N PHE A 58 -4.17 20.75 2.30
CA PHE A 58 -2.85 20.15 2.45
C PHE A 58 -2.74 19.23 3.66
N LEU A 59 -3.75 19.16 4.56
CA LEU A 59 -3.68 18.30 5.74
C LEU A 59 -3.59 16.82 5.37
N ASN A 60 -4.39 16.37 4.40
CA ASN A 60 -4.34 14.98 3.92
C ASN A 60 -3.00 14.67 3.22
N ARG A 61 -2.45 15.64 2.47
CA ARG A 61 -1.16 15.47 1.77
C ARG A 61 0.01 15.43 2.75
N PHE A 62 -0.05 16.30 3.75
CA PHE A 62 0.89 16.34 4.88
C PHE A 62 0.88 15.02 5.64
N ASP A 63 -0.29 14.48 5.95
CA ASP A 63 -0.42 13.21 6.66
C ASP A 63 0.20 12.05 5.86
N ALA A 64 -0.09 11.99 4.55
CA ALA A 64 0.52 11.02 3.64
C ALA A 64 2.06 11.12 3.61
N LEU A 65 2.61 12.33 3.57
CA LEU A 65 4.06 12.54 3.61
C LEU A 65 4.67 12.09 4.95
N ASN A 66 4.00 12.37 6.07
CA ASN A 66 4.47 11.93 7.39
C ASN A 66 4.55 10.41 7.48
N LEU A 67 3.48 9.73 7.05
CA LEU A 67 3.42 8.27 7.06
C LEU A 67 4.51 7.67 6.18
N SER A 68 4.72 8.22 4.98
CA SER A 68 5.81 7.81 4.08
C SER A 68 7.19 7.95 4.74
N LEU A 69 7.48 9.10 5.37
CA LEU A 69 8.76 9.32 6.05
C LEU A 69 8.94 8.39 7.26
N ILE A 70 7.90 8.22 8.08
CA ILE A 70 7.90 7.31 9.22
C ILE A 70 8.19 5.89 8.75
N GLN A 71 7.53 5.42 7.68
CA GLN A 71 7.75 4.09 7.11
C GLN A 71 9.20 3.91 6.62
N LYS A 72 9.75 4.89 5.90
CA LYS A 72 11.16 4.86 5.44
C LYS A 72 12.18 4.88 6.59
N MET A 73 11.79 5.37 7.77
CA MET A 73 12.64 5.41 8.98
C MET A 73 12.57 4.12 9.82
N GLN A 74 11.60 3.22 9.58
CA GLN A 74 11.41 2.01 10.38
C GLN A 74 12.47 0.89 10.17
N ASN A 75 13.52 1.16 9.40
CA ASN A 75 14.59 0.20 9.06
C ASN A 75 14.07 -1.17 8.59
N GLN A 76 12.89 -1.18 7.98
CA GLN A 76 12.30 -2.36 7.38
C GLN A 76 12.94 -2.54 6.00
N ARG A 77 13.51 -3.73 5.74
CA ARG A 77 13.94 -4.05 4.38
C ARG A 77 12.70 -4.04 3.48
N PRO A 78 12.73 -3.33 2.33
CA PRO A 78 11.69 -3.48 1.34
C PRO A 78 11.51 -4.96 1.07
N LYS A 79 10.29 -5.46 1.28
CA LYS A 79 9.95 -6.84 0.96
C LYS A 79 10.12 -6.97 -0.54
N GLU A 80 11.24 -7.55 -0.97
CA GLU A 80 11.42 -7.97 -2.35
C GLU A 80 10.28 -8.94 -2.66
N GLU A 81 9.34 -8.50 -3.49
CA GLU A 81 8.40 -9.41 -4.13
C GLU A 81 9.24 -10.30 -5.03
N SER A 82 9.56 -11.51 -4.54
CA SER A 82 10.09 -12.59 -5.34
C SER A 82 9.26 -12.68 -6.62
N PRO A 83 9.88 -12.68 -7.82
CA PRO A 83 9.14 -13.01 -9.04
C PRO A 83 8.47 -14.37 -8.80
N ALA A 84 7.18 -14.43 -9.11
CA ALA A 84 6.38 -15.63 -8.97
C ALA A 84 7.11 -16.84 -9.61
N PRO A 85 7.04 -18.04 -9.00
CA PRO A 85 7.65 -19.23 -9.58
C PRO A 85 7.02 -19.49 -10.95
N ALA A 86 7.87 -19.52 -11.98
CA ALA A 86 7.50 -20.02 -13.29
C ALA A 86 6.94 -21.46 -13.17
N PRO A 87 5.95 -21.85 -14.00
CA PRO A 87 5.38 -23.19 -13.97
C PRO A 87 6.44 -24.26 -14.25
N PRO A 88 6.37 -25.45 -13.62
CA PRO A 88 7.37 -26.49 -13.78
C PRO A 88 7.23 -27.16 -15.15
N ASP A 89 8.15 -26.84 -16.06
CA ASP A 89 8.40 -27.66 -17.26
C ASP A 89 9.41 -28.73 -16.87
N LEU A 90 8.91 -29.90 -16.46
CA LEU A 90 9.70 -31.10 -16.26
C LEU A 90 9.69 -31.88 -17.57
N THR A 91 10.83 -31.97 -18.27
CA THR A 91 11.28 -33.21 -18.91
C THR A 91 12.66 -33.07 -19.57
N SER A 92 13.58 -33.93 -19.16
CA SER A 92 14.64 -34.50 -20.00
C SER A 92 15.15 -35.78 -19.34
N PRO A 93 15.77 -36.74 -20.06
CA PRO A 93 15.30 -37.44 -21.27
C PRO A 93 15.39 -38.99 -21.12
N VAL A 94 15.07 -39.73 -22.20
CA VAL A 94 15.44 -41.15 -22.56
C VAL A 94 14.28 -42.17 -22.68
N LYS A 95 13.82 -42.32 -23.94
CA LYS A 95 13.67 -43.51 -24.83
C LYS A 95 13.06 -44.87 -24.38
N LYS A 96 12.21 -45.39 -25.31
CA LYS A 96 11.83 -46.78 -25.69
C LYS A 96 10.80 -47.50 -24.79
N GLU A 97 9.84 -48.31 -25.25
CA GLU A 97 9.19 -48.72 -26.53
C GLU A 97 8.02 -49.64 -26.07
N GLU A 98 6.88 -49.65 -26.78
CA GLU A 98 5.85 -50.74 -26.88
C GLU A 98 5.17 -51.33 -25.60
N GLU A 99 3.91 -51.78 -25.54
CA GLU A 99 2.78 -52.00 -26.46
C GLU A 99 1.51 -52.32 -25.60
N ALA A 100 0.33 -52.08 -26.17
CA ALA A 100 -0.95 -52.79 -25.95
C ALA A 100 -1.60 -52.89 -24.54
N SER A 101 -2.79 -52.28 -24.38
CA SER A 101 -4.11 -52.98 -24.38
C SER A 101 -5.24 -52.16 -23.69
N LEU A 102 -6.46 -52.38 -24.17
CA LEU A 102 -7.72 -51.61 -24.00
C LEU A 102 -8.57 -52.04 -22.76
N PRO A 103 -9.75 -51.41 -22.48
CA PRO A 103 -10.41 -51.17 -21.14
C PRO A 103 -11.55 -52.19 -20.84
N PRO A 104 -12.70 -51.95 -20.13
CA PRO A 104 -13.22 -50.86 -19.26
C PRO A 104 -14.01 -51.32 -17.97
N SER A 105 -14.46 -50.38 -17.11
CA SER A 105 -15.68 -50.38 -16.24
C SER A 105 -15.43 -49.57 -14.96
N SER A 106 -16.36 -48.86 -14.31
CA SER A 106 -17.82 -48.80 -14.39
C SER A 106 -18.34 -47.53 -13.68
N SER A 107 -19.47 -47.05 -14.17
CA SER A 107 -20.41 -46.02 -13.74
C SER A 107 -20.88 -46.01 -12.27
N THR A 108 -21.38 -44.86 -11.79
CA THR A 108 -22.63 -44.63 -10.99
C THR A 108 -22.76 -43.13 -10.67
N THR A 109 -23.48 -42.30 -11.45
CA THR A 109 -24.88 -41.82 -11.32
C THR A 109 -25.29 -41.11 -10.01
N ILE A 110 -25.72 -39.85 -10.18
CA ILE A 110 -26.40 -38.91 -9.25
C ILE A 110 -27.87 -39.37 -9.03
N PRO A 111 -28.57 -38.97 -7.94
CA PRO A 111 -29.53 -37.87 -8.13
C PRO A 111 -29.73 -36.91 -6.92
N THR A 112 -29.86 -35.63 -7.28
CA THR A 112 -30.77 -34.55 -6.83
C THR A 112 -31.65 -34.71 -5.58
N ALA A 113 -31.59 -33.73 -4.65
CA ALA A 113 -32.74 -33.03 -4.05
C ALA A 113 -32.31 -31.76 -3.26
N THR A 114 -32.78 -30.58 -3.70
CA THR A 114 -32.86 -29.27 -3.00
C THR A 114 -34.16 -29.16 -2.15
N PRO A 115 -34.56 -28.02 -1.53
CA PRO A 115 -33.87 -26.92 -0.82
C PRO A 115 -34.53 -26.57 0.56
N SER A 116 -33.91 -25.73 1.40
CA SER A 116 -34.61 -24.71 2.24
C SER A 116 -33.57 -23.85 2.99
N ALA A 117 -33.30 -22.61 2.58
CA ALA A 117 -33.99 -21.37 2.99
C ALA A 117 -33.53 -20.82 4.35
N GLY A 118 -32.84 -19.68 4.33
CA GLY A 118 -32.41 -18.94 5.52
C GLY A 118 -31.95 -17.51 5.21
N GLY A 119 -32.81 -16.72 4.56
CA GLY A 119 -32.59 -15.28 4.32
C GLY A 119 -33.14 -14.43 5.46
N VAL A 120 -32.30 -13.66 6.14
CA VAL A 120 -32.67 -12.74 7.23
C VAL A 120 -33.10 -11.38 6.66
N LYS A 121 -34.36 -11.00 6.90
CA LYS A 121 -34.96 -9.72 6.50
C LYS A 121 -34.79 -8.63 7.57
N LYS A 122 -34.39 -7.45 7.08
CA LYS A 122 -34.54 -6.07 7.60
C LYS A 122 -35.72 -5.84 8.56
N LYS A 123 -35.48 -5.01 9.59
CA LYS A 123 -36.49 -4.10 10.17
C LYS A 123 -35.91 -2.68 10.35
N LYS A 124 -36.60 -1.71 9.75
CA LYS A 124 -36.50 -0.25 9.94
C LYS A 124 -37.95 0.26 10.21
N PRO A 125 -38.16 1.55 10.52
CA PRO A 125 -38.40 2.14 11.83
C PRO A 125 -39.89 2.49 12.07
N LYS A 126 -40.28 2.97 13.26
CA LYS A 126 -41.51 3.78 13.38
C LYS A 126 -41.45 4.81 14.51
N LYS A 127 -41.98 5.99 14.17
CA LYS A 127 -41.94 7.29 14.84
C LYS A 127 -43.29 7.57 15.54
N LYS A 128 -43.23 8.52 16.48
CA LYS A 128 -44.28 9.38 17.06
C LYS A 128 -45.16 8.78 18.17
N LYS A 129 -45.21 9.46 19.31
CA LYS A 129 -46.17 10.55 19.52
C LYS A 129 -45.53 11.66 20.35
#